data_AF-A0A7K5KQ96-F1
#
_entry.id   AF-A0A7K5KQ96-F1
#
_cell.length_a   1.000
_cell.length_b   1.000
_cell.length_c   1.000
_cell.angle_alpha   90.00
_cell.angle_beta   90.00
_cell.angle_gamma   90.00
#
_symmetry.space_group_name_H-M   'P 1'
#
loop_
_entity.id
_entity.type
_entity.pdbx_description
1 polymer ?
#
loop_
_entity_poly.entity_id
_entity_poly.type
_entity_poly.pdbx_seq_one_letter_code
_entity_poly.pdbx_strand_id
1 'polypeptide(L)'
;VVNARLSHACPINPRQHGFISVSGCSKNLKLLQLLICKVKQEHKELGVVFVDIAKAFDTVCHQHVIAGLNGRGVDPHIVKLVGEMYRDIKTYIL
;
A
#
# COMPACT_ATOMS: atom_id res chain seq x y z
N VAL A 1 9.83 -5.97 -16.47
CA VAL A 1 8.62 -6.59 -17.07
C VAL A 1 7.54 -6.91 -16.03
N VAL A 2 7.83 -7.70 -14.97
CA VAL A 2 6.83 -8.09 -13.95
C VAL A 2 6.18 -6.89 -13.24
N ASN A 3 6.97 -5.90 -12.78
CA ASN A 3 6.45 -4.70 -12.12
C ASN A 3 5.46 -3.90 -12.99
N ALA A 4 5.75 -3.77 -14.29
CA ALA A 4 4.87 -3.05 -15.22
C ALA A 4 3.53 -3.77 -15.41
N ARG A 5 3.54 -5.10 -15.53
CA ARG A 5 2.32 -5.91 -15.62
C ARG A 5 1.48 -5.83 -14.35
N LEU A 6 2.12 -5.94 -13.19
CA LEU A 6 1.45 -5.80 -11.90
C LEU A 6 0.91 -4.40 -11.67
N SER A 7 1.65 -3.35 -12.03
CA SER A 7 1.20 -1.96 -11.89
C SER A 7 -0.03 -1.66 -12.76
N HIS A 8 -0.14 -2.31 -13.93
CA HIS A 8 -1.30 -2.18 -14.80
C HIS A 8 -2.54 -2.89 -14.24
N ALA A 9 -2.39 -4.14 -13.78
CA ALA A 9 -3.50 -4.91 -13.20
C ALA A 9 -3.89 -4.44 -11.78
N CYS A 10 -2.95 -3.88 -11.04
CA CYS A 10 -3.11 -3.39 -9.68
C CYS A 10 -2.83 -1.88 -9.62
N PRO A 11 -3.75 -1.03 -10.12
CA PRO A 11 -3.56 0.41 -10.07
C PRO A 11 -3.42 0.87 -8.62
N ILE A 12 -2.33 1.58 -8.34
CA ILE A 12 -2.02 2.09 -7.01
C ILE A 12 -2.82 3.37 -6.77
N ASN A 13 -3.29 3.56 -5.53
CA ASN A 13 -3.98 4.78 -5.16
C ASN A 13 -3.07 6.00 -5.40
N PRO A 14 -3.54 7.09 -6.05
CA PRO A 14 -2.71 8.28 -6.28
C PRO A 14 -2.11 8.92 -5.01
N ARG A 15 -2.67 8.62 -3.83
CA ARG A 15 -2.17 9.09 -2.53
C ARG A 15 -1.11 8.16 -1.91
N GLN A 16 -0.93 6.94 -2.41
CA GLN A 16 0.13 6.05 -1.97
C GLN A 16 1.45 6.51 -2.57
N HIS A 17 2.37 6.96 -1.73
CA HIS A 17 3.70 7.41 -2.15
C HIS A 17 4.83 6.53 -1.61
N GLY A 18 4.51 5.55 -0.76
CA GLY A 18 5.44 4.51 -0.33
C GLY A 18 5.62 3.44 -1.39
N PHE A 19 6.85 2.91 -1.51
CA PHE A 19 7.21 1.80 -2.39
C PHE A 19 6.86 1.99 -3.88
N ILE A 20 6.74 3.24 -4.35
CA ILE A 20 6.57 3.58 -5.77
C ILE A 20 7.65 4.56 -6.23
N SER A 21 7.90 4.61 -7.54
CA SER A 21 8.91 5.48 -8.16
C SER A 21 8.45 6.94 -8.24
N VAL A 22 8.17 7.57 -7.10
CA VAL A 22 7.84 9.00 -6.97
C VAL A 22 8.67 9.65 -5.86
N SER A 23 8.53 10.97 -5.70
CA SER A 23 9.22 11.80 -4.71
C SER A 23 8.80 11.52 -3.25
N GLY A 24 8.86 10.26 -2.80
CA GLY A 24 8.61 9.81 -1.42
C GLY A 24 7.39 10.45 -0.74
N CYS A 25 7.45 10.55 0.59
CA CYS A 25 6.33 11.07 1.40
C CYS A 25 6.22 12.62 1.42
N SER A 26 7.07 13.33 0.68
CA SER A 26 7.15 14.81 0.72
C SER A 26 5.83 15.48 0.34
N LYS A 27 5.13 14.94 -0.67
CA LYS A 27 3.81 15.44 -1.10
C LYS A 27 2.75 15.28 -0.01
N ASN A 28 2.68 14.12 0.63
CA ASN A 28 1.74 13.85 1.71
C ASN A 28 2.01 14.75 2.92
N LEU A 29 3.29 14.94 3.29
CA LEU A 29 3.68 15.84 4.37
C LEU A 29 3.33 17.29 4.05
N LYS A 30 3.58 17.74 2.82
CA LYS A 30 3.22 19.09 2.39
C LYS A 30 1.72 19.32 2.41
N LEU A 31 0.93 18.34 1.96
CA LEU A 31 -0.53 18.40 2.01
C LEU A 31 -1.03 18.55 3.45
N LEU A 32 -0.53 17.72 4.38
CA LEU A 32 -0.89 17.82 5.80
C LEU A 32 -0.51 19.20 6.38
N GLN A 33 0.67 19.71 6.06
CA GLN A 33 1.09 21.05 6.48
C GLN A 33 0.12 22.13 5.98
N LEU A 34 -0.26 22.09 4.70
CA LEU A 34 -1.19 23.06 4.11
C LEU A 34 -2.57 22.99 4.75
N LEU A 35 -3.07 21.78 5.06
CA LEU A 35 -4.32 21.60 5.78
C LEU A 35 -4.25 22.24 7.17
N ILE A 36 -3.18 22.00 7.92
CA ILE A 36 -2.96 22.61 9.24
C ILE A 36 -2.90 24.14 9.14
N CYS A 37 -2.19 24.70 8.16
CA CYS A 37 -2.12 26.15 7.95
C CYS A 37 -3.50 26.75 7.65
N LYS A 38 -4.29 26.09 6.78
CA LYS A 38 -5.63 26.55 6.39
C LYS A 38 -6.60 26.57 7.56
N VAL A 39 -6.67 25.51 8.35
CA VAL A 39 -7.61 25.46 9.50
C VAL A 39 -7.23 26.48 10.57
N LYS A 40 -5.93 26.74 10.77
CA LYS A 40 -5.44 27.81 11.65
C LYS A 40 -5.89 29.20 11.18
N GLN A 41 -5.81 29.48 9.89
CA GLN A 41 -6.28 30.74 9.31
C GLN A 41 -7.80 30.91 9.42
N GLU A 42 -8.55 29.82 9.31
CA GLU A 42 -10.02 29.83 9.36
C GLU A 42 -10.59 29.68 10.78
N HIS A 43 -9.74 29.58 11.82
CA HIS A 43 -10.15 29.31 13.20
C HIS A 43 -11.04 28.07 13.34
N LYS A 44 -10.73 27.01 12.60
CA LYS A 44 -11.45 25.72 12.61
C LYS A 44 -10.63 24.61 13.25
N GLU A 45 -11.32 23.55 13.64
CA GLU A 45 -10.71 22.33 14.18
C GLU A 45 -10.30 21.35 13.05
N LEU A 46 -9.26 20.56 13.31
CA LEU A 46 -8.80 19.50 12.42
C LEU A 46 -8.48 18.24 13.24
N GLY A 47 -9.24 17.18 13.02
CA GLY A 47 -8.92 15.84 13.51
C GLY A 47 -7.96 15.13 12.56
N VAL A 48 -6.90 14.52 13.10
CA VAL A 48 -5.96 13.68 12.34
C VAL A 48 -5.78 12.35 13.06
N VAL A 49 -5.94 11.25 12.34
CA VAL A 49 -5.73 9.89 12.87
C VAL A 49 -4.51 9.29 12.19
N PHE A 50 -3.52 8.89 12.99
CA PHE A 50 -2.35 8.14 12.53
C PHE A 50 -2.58 6.66 12.84
N VAL A 51 -2.63 5.83 11.80
CA VAL A 51 -2.80 4.38 11.91
C VAL A 51 -1.52 3.71 11.45
N ASP A 52 -1.06 2.73 12.22
CA ASP A 52 0.11 1.91 11.89
C ASP A 52 -0.22 0.42 12.02
N ILE A 53 0.42 -0.41 11.20
CA ILE A 53 0.26 -1.87 11.21
C ILE A 53 1.56 -2.49 11.70
N ALA A 54 1.53 -3.03 12.92
CA ALA A 54 2.69 -3.70 13.50
C ALA A 54 3.11 -4.90 12.64
N LYS A 55 4.40 -4.94 12.29
CA LYS A 55 5.02 -6.05 11.53
C LYS A 55 4.25 -6.40 10.25
N ALA A 56 3.83 -5.41 9.47
CA ALA A 56 2.94 -5.60 8.31
C ALA A 56 3.37 -6.69 7.30
N PHE A 57 4.68 -6.93 7.15
CA PHE A 57 5.18 -8.01 6.28
C PHE A 57 5.17 -9.38 6.95
N ASP A 58 5.30 -9.44 8.28
CA ASP A 58 5.31 -10.69 9.06
C ASP A 58 3.91 -11.14 9.48
N THR A 59 2.89 -10.29 9.31
CA THR A 59 1.50 -10.53 9.76
C THR A 59 0.50 -10.65 8.60
N VAL A 60 0.94 -10.51 7.34
CA VAL A 60 0.06 -10.63 6.18
C VAL A 60 -0.14 -12.10 5.77
N CYS A 61 -1.37 -12.60 5.90
CA CYS A 61 -1.70 -13.95 5.43
C CYS A 61 -1.39 -14.12 3.93
N HIS A 62 -0.58 -15.12 3.57
CA HIS A 62 -0.22 -15.40 2.18
C HIS A 62 -1.44 -15.68 1.29
N GLN A 63 -2.47 -16.34 1.84
CA GLN A 63 -3.71 -16.58 1.09
C GLN A 63 -4.42 -15.28 0.72
N HIS A 64 -4.37 -14.24 1.56
CA HIS A 64 -4.94 -12.93 1.23
C HIS A 64 -4.16 -12.22 0.13
N VAL A 65 -2.83 -12.39 0.07
CA VAL A 65 -2.03 -11.85 -1.04
C VAL A 65 -2.48 -12.48 -2.37
N ILE A 66 -2.60 -13.81 -2.42
CA ILE A 66 -3.04 -14.54 -3.61
C ILE A 66 -4.49 -14.20 -4.00
N ALA A 67 -5.40 -14.16 -3.02
CA ALA A 67 -6.78 -13.74 -3.25
C ALA A 67 -6.86 -12.30 -3.78
N GLY A 68 -6.03 -11.39 -3.26
CA GLY A 68 -5.95 -10.01 -3.71
C GLY A 68 -5.41 -9.85 -5.14
N LEU A 69 -4.50 -10.72 -5.57
CA LEU A 69 -4.02 -10.74 -6.97
C LEU A 69 -5.09 -11.30 -7.91
N ASN A 70 -5.75 -12.39 -7.54
CA ASN A 70 -6.84 -12.98 -8.32
C ASN A 70 -8.03 -12.01 -8.47
N GLY A 71 -8.43 -11.34 -7.37
CA GLY A 71 -9.52 -10.37 -7.39
C GLY A 71 -9.23 -9.13 -8.26
N ARG A 72 -7.96 -8.86 -8.56
CA ARG A 72 -7.53 -7.79 -9.49
C ARG A 72 -7.32 -8.27 -10.92
N GLY A 73 -7.61 -9.53 -11.24
CA GLY A 73 -7.46 -10.08 -12.59
C GLY A 73 -6.02 -10.18 -13.06
N VAL A 74 -5.06 -10.35 -12.12
CA VAL A 74 -3.66 -10.57 -12.47
C VAL A 74 -3.51 -11.89 -13.22
N ASP A 75 -2.63 -11.92 -14.23
CA ASP A 75 -2.34 -13.12 -15.03
C ASP A 75 -2.04 -14.35 -14.14
N PRO A 76 -2.69 -15.51 -14.36
CA PRO A 76 -2.51 -16.71 -13.55
C PRO A 76 -1.06 -17.18 -13.41
N HIS A 77 -0.19 -16.96 -14.41
CA HIS A 77 1.23 -17.30 -14.33
C HIS A 77 1.96 -16.41 -13.33
N ILE A 78 1.60 -15.13 -13.23
CA ILE A 78 2.17 -14.21 -12.24
C ILE A 78 1.64 -14.55 -10.85
N VAL A 79 0.36 -14.87 -10.70
CA VAL A 79 -0.21 -15.31 -9.42
C VAL A 79 0.50 -16.58 -8.94
N LYS A 80 0.69 -17.56 -9.84
CA LYS A 80 1.44 -18.78 -9.54
C LYS A 80 2.87 -18.46 -9.10
N LEU A 81 3.58 -17.63 -9.85
CA LEU A 81 4.95 -17.23 -9.50
C LEU A 81 5.02 -16.62 -8.10
N VAL A 82 4.14 -15.67 -7.77
CA VAL A 82 4.09 -15.06 -6.43
C VAL A 82 3.75 -16.10 -5.36
N GLY A 83 2.82 -17.01 -5.63
CA GLY A 83 2.49 -18.11 -4.70
C GLY A 83 3.68 -19.03 -4.44
N GLU A 84 4.48 -19.33 -5.46
CA GLU A 84 5.70 -20.13 -5.32
C GLU A 84 6.79 -19.40 -4.53
N MET A 85 6.85 -18.07 -4.59
CA MET A 85 7.78 -17.28 -3.76
C MET A 85 7.49 -17.39 -2.26
N TYR A 86 6.24 -17.67 -1.88
CA TYR A 86 5.84 -17.90 -0.49
C TYR A 86 5.93 -19.37 -0.06
N ARG A 87 6.38 -20.28 -0.94
CA ARG A 87 6.53 -21.69 -0.61
C ARG A 87 7.54 -21.84 0.51
N ASP A 88 7.17 -22.60 1.54
CA ASP A 88 7.96 -22.87 2.76
C ASP A 88 8.27 -21.65 3.63
N ILE A 89 7.69 -20.48 3.32
CA ILE A 89 7.74 -19.29 4.16
C ILE A 89 6.54 -19.30 5.11
N LYS A 90 6.78 -19.02 6.39
CA LYS A 90 5.74 -18.91 7.42
C LYS A 90 5.62 -17.47 7.90
N THR A 91 4.38 -17.08 8.16
CA THR A 91 3.99 -15.76 8.64
C THR A 91 3.17 -15.98 9.90
N TYR A 92 3.50 -15.25 10.97
CA TYR A 92 2.83 -15.38 12.26
C TYR A 92 1.84 -14.23 12.41
N ILE A 93 0.56 -14.56 12.33
CA ILE A 93 -0.52 -13.60 12.55
C ILE A 93 -0.77 -13.56 14.06
N LEU A 94 -0.53 -12.41 14.66
CA LEU A 94 -0.74 -12.15 16.09
C LEU A 94 -2.22 -11.96 16.42
#